data_AF-A0A3N5U3G9-F1
#
_entry.id   AF-A0A3N5U3G9-F1
#
_cell.length_a   1.000
_cell.length_b   1.000
_cell.length_c   1.000
_cell.angle_alpha   90.00
_cell.angle_beta   90.00
_cell.angle_gamma   90.00
#
_symmetry.space_group_name_H-M   'P 1'
#
loop_
_entity.id
_entity.type
_entity.pdbx_description
1 polymer ?
#
loop_
_entity_poly.entity_id
_entity_poly.type
_entity_poly.pdbx_seq_one_letter_code
_entity_poly.pdbx_strand_id
1 'polypeptide(L)'
;MSLGDWEKQGQKAITNSSDPKTKILLAAVKSGEKLHIRYSKPNGVDQRWITPKMIFSKAGEVENYVEAHCHKRNANRVFMIKRITILTEKGENSGTEPTVAPRTSFGSVTCSVDYVELDGDYGPVDGVEVTCNRCGHVTQSFGDGPDSIRRCLAL
;
A
#
# COMPACT_ATOMS: atom_id res chain seq x y z
N MET A 1 -23.62 0.63 17.63
CA MET A 1 -23.54 -0.84 17.52
C MET A 1 -22.19 -1.29 18.01
N SER A 2 -22.19 -2.14 19.02
CA SER A 2 -20.98 -2.71 19.63
C SER A 2 -20.45 -3.85 18.76
N LEU A 3 -19.17 -4.21 18.88
CA LEU A 3 -18.58 -5.36 18.15
C LEU A 3 -19.38 -6.66 18.36
N GLY A 4 -19.94 -6.87 19.56
CA GLY A 4 -20.75 -8.04 19.88
C GLY A 4 -22.08 -8.12 19.14
N ASP A 5 -22.60 -6.99 18.64
CA ASP A 5 -23.79 -6.97 17.77
C ASP A 5 -23.46 -7.40 16.33
N TRP A 6 -22.19 -7.25 15.92
CA TRP A 6 -21.72 -7.56 14.56
C TRP A 6 -21.38 -9.05 14.35
N GLU A 7 -20.95 -9.77 15.37
CA GLU A 7 -20.62 -11.21 15.27
C GLU A 7 -21.84 -12.11 15.07
N LYS A 8 -23.01 -11.71 15.57
CA LYS A 8 -24.24 -12.53 15.52
C LYS A 8 -24.92 -12.58 14.15
N GLN A 9 -24.44 -11.86 13.14
CA GLN A 9 -25.19 -11.61 11.90
C GLN A 9 -24.80 -12.46 10.67
N GLY A 10 -24.19 -13.63 10.84
CA GLY A 10 -23.91 -14.54 9.72
C GLY A 10 -22.87 -13.97 8.76
N GLN A 11 -21.63 -13.89 9.23
CA GLN A 11 -20.49 -13.41 8.47
C GLN A 11 -20.00 -14.51 7.52
N LYS A 12 -19.85 -14.18 6.23
CA LYS A 12 -19.20 -15.05 5.26
C LYS A 12 -17.84 -14.48 4.91
N ALA A 13 -16.78 -15.15 5.37
CA ALA A 13 -15.41 -14.75 5.06
C ALA A 13 -15.20 -14.72 3.55
N ILE A 14 -14.61 -13.63 3.06
CA ILE A 14 -14.24 -13.45 1.66
C ILE A 14 -12.75 -13.76 1.56
N THR A 15 -12.42 -14.79 0.80
CA THR A 15 -11.03 -15.23 0.59
C THR A 15 -10.49 -14.81 -0.78
N ASN A 16 -11.37 -14.42 -1.70
CA ASN A 16 -11.03 -13.95 -3.03
C ASN A 16 -12.06 -12.92 -3.51
N SER A 17 -11.61 -11.91 -4.25
CA SER A 17 -12.46 -10.88 -4.85
C SER A 17 -11.81 -10.34 -6.11
N SER A 18 -12.62 -9.97 -7.11
CA SER A 18 -12.15 -9.31 -8.33
C SER A 18 -11.86 -7.82 -8.10
N ASP A 19 -12.45 -7.22 -7.05
CA ASP A 19 -12.31 -5.81 -6.73
C ASP A 19 -10.87 -5.47 -6.26
N PRO A 20 -10.19 -4.49 -6.89
CA PRO A 20 -8.80 -4.19 -6.60
C PRO A 20 -8.57 -3.72 -5.15
N LYS A 21 -9.50 -2.97 -4.57
CA LYS A 21 -9.41 -2.54 -3.16
C LYS A 21 -9.49 -3.73 -2.22
N THR A 22 -10.42 -4.63 -2.48
CA THR A 22 -10.57 -5.86 -1.71
C THR A 22 -9.33 -6.75 -1.82
N LYS A 23 -8.70 -6.85 -2.99
CA LYS A 23 -7.44 -7.58 -3.17
C LYS A 23 -6.30 -7.01 -2.32
N ILE A 24 -6.15 -5.69 -2.28
CA ILE A 24 -5.11 -5.04 -1.45
C ILE A 24 -5.38 -5.32 0.03
N LEU A 25 -6.64 -5.20 0.47
CA LEU A 25 -7.00 -5.54 1.85
C LEU A 25 -6.75 -7.01 2.15
N LEU A 26 -7.04 -7.94 1.23
CA LEU A 26 -6.76 -9.38 1.41
C LEU A 26 -5.26 -9.65 1.50
N ALA A 27 -4.44 -8.97 0.70
CA ALA A 27 -3.00 -9.08 0.78
C ALA A 27 -2.50 -8.59 2.14
N ALA A 28 -3.00 -7.45 2.62
CA ALA A 28 -2.66 -6.91 3.94
C ALA A 28 -3.13 -7.80 5.10
N VAL A 29 -4.28 -8.47 4.98
CA VAL A 29 -4.72 -9.49 5.95
C VAL A 29 -3.71 -10.64 6.01
N LYS A 30 -3.20 -11.11 4.87
CA LYS A 30 -2.23 -12.21 4.81
C LYS A 30 -0.84 -11.80 5.31
N SER A 31 -0.40 -10.59 5.02
CA SER A 31 0.91 -10.09 5.45
C SER A 31 0.91 -9.54 6.88
N GLY A 32 -0.26 -9.20 7.44
CA GLY A 32 -0.38 -8.50 8.72
C GLY A 32 0.07 -7.03 8.65
N GLU A 33 0.20 -6.48 7.45
CA GLU A 33 0.73 -5.14 7.22
C GLU A 33 -0.27 -4.05 7.66
N LYS A 34 0.27 -2.91 8.09
CA LYS A 34 -0.52 -1.72 8.38
C LYS A 34 -0.86 -1.00 7.08
N LEU A 35 -2.13 -0.67 6.90
CA LEU A 35 -2.59 0.15 5.78
C LEU A 35 -3.00 1.54 6.26
N HIS A 36 -2.54 2.55 5.54
CA HIS A 36 -3.09 3.89 5.67
C HIS A 36 -4.36 4.00 4.85
N ILE A 37 -5.47 4.36 5.51
CA ILE A 37 -6.77 4.51 4.85
C ILE A 37 -7.38 5.87 5.11
N ARG A 38 -8.10 6.40 4.13
CA ARG A 38 -9.09 7.46 4.27
C ARG A 38 -10.47 6.81 4.36
N TYR A 39 -11.19 7.07 5.45
CA TYR A 39 -12.52 6.53 5.69
C TYR A 39 -13.58 7.62 5.62
N SER A 40 -14.52 7.49 4.69
CA SER A 40 -15.63 8.42 4.51
C SER A 40 -16.78 8.11 5.47
N LYS A 41 -17.12 9.07 6.34
CA LYS A 41 -18.27 9.03 7.25
C LYS A 41 -19.33 10.02 6.76
N PRO A 42 -20.59 9.91 7.23
CA PRO A 42 -21.64 10.87 6.88
C PRO A 42 -21.24 12.34 7.12
N ASN A 43 -20.46 12.60 8.18
CA ASN A 43 -20.08 13.95 8.61
C ASN A 43 -18.62 14.31 8.27
N GLY A 44 -18.01 13.64 7.30
CA GLY A 44 -16.65 13.96 6.83
C GLY A 44 -15.74 12.77 6.64
N VAL A 45 -14.49 13.04 6.28
CA VAL A 45 -13.46 12.03 6.02
C VAL A 45 -12.44 11.98 7.15
N ASP A 46 -11.94 10.79 7.47
CA ASP A 46 -10.94 10.60 8.51
C ASP A 46 -9.87 9.63 8.05
N GLN A 47 -8.61 10.06 8.12
CA GLN A 47 -7.45 9.24 7.82
C GLN A 47 -6.96 8.49 9.05
N ARG A 48 -6.59 7.22 8.89
CA ARG A 48 -6.14 6.36 9.98
C ARG A 48 -5.33 5.18 9.46
N TRP A 49 -4.42 4.72 10.31
CA TRP A 49 -3.74 3.44 10.14
C TRP A 49 -4.62 2.31 10.69
N ILE A 50 -4.77 1.24 9.90
CA ILE A 50 -5.44 0.02 10.31
C ILE A 50 -4.55 -1.20 10.04
N THR A 51 -4.70 -2.25 10.84
CA THR A 51 -4.17 -3.59 10.53
C THR A 51 -5.35 -4.50 10.22
N PRO A 52 -5.64 -4.80 8.94
CA PRO A 52 -6.70 -5.71 8.56
C PRO A 52 -6.51 -7.10 9.18
N LYS A 53 -7.60 -7.70 9.64
CA LYS A 53 -7.62 -9.07 10.19
C LYS A 53 -8.45 -10.01 9.35
N MET A 54 -9.61 -9.56 8.88
CA MET A 54 -10.54 -10.39 8.11
C MET A 54 -11.40 -9.53 7.22
N ILE A 55 -11.75 -10.06 6.05
CA ILE A 55 -12.76 -9.48 5.16
C ILE A 55 -13.94 -10.43 5.09
N PHE A 56 -15.14 -9.88 5.16
CA PHE A 56 -16.37 -10.67 5.12
C PHE A 56 -17.52 -9.89 4.47
N SER A 57 -18.50 -10.63 3.95
CA SER A 57 -19.82 -10.10 3.64
C SER A 57 -20.82 -10.55 4.71
N LYS A 58 -21.96 -9.87 4.76
CA LYS A 58 -23.05 -10.18 5.68
C LYS A 58 -24.28 -10.63 4.91
N ALA A 59 -25.00 -11.61 5.44
CA ALA A 59 -26.26 -12.06 4.85
C ALA A 59 -27.27 -10.89 4.76
N GLY A 60 -27.77 -10.63 3.54
CA GLY A 60 -28.70 -9.54 3.25
C GLY A 60 -28.04 -8.18 2.96
N GLU A 61 -26.72 -8.07 3.05
CA GLU A 61 -25.98 -6.87 2.69
C GLU A 61 -25.22 -7.10 1.38
N VAL A 62 -25.29 -6.15 0.45
CA VAL A 62 -24.52 -6.18 -0.81
C VAL A 62 -23.07 -5.75 -0.59
N GLU A 63 -22.83 -5.02 0.50
CA GLU A 63 -21.54 -4.39 0.79
C GLU A 63 -20.62 -5.33 1.59
N ASN A 64 -19.32 -5.23 1.30
CA ASN A 64 -18.28 -5.98 2.00
C ASN A 64 -17.67 -5.15 3.14
N TYR A 65 -17.21 -5.85 4.16
CA TYR A 65 -16.66 -5.27 5.38
C TYR A 65 -15.27 -5.84 5.68
N VAL A 66 -14.45 -5.04 6.35
CA VAL A 66 -13.15 -5.47 6.87
C VAL A 66 -13.13 -5.24 8.37
N GLU A 67 -12.82 -6.30 9.12
CA GLU A 67 -12.42 -6.17 10.52
C GLU A 67 -10.93 -5.84 10.57
N ALA A 68 -10.58 -4.79 11.31
CA ALA A 68 -9.21 -4.35 11.44
C ALA A 68 -8.93 -3.73 12.82
N HIS A 69 -7.69 -3.84 13.28
CA HIS A 69 -7.22 -3.07 14.42
C HIS A 69 -7.02 -1.61 14.03
N CYS A 70 -7.76 -0.69 14.66
CA CYS A 70 -7.69 0.74 14.38
C CYS A 70 -6.67 1.41 15.32
N HIS A 71 -5.47 1.74 14.81
CA HIS A 71 -4.38 2.31 15.63
C HIS A 71 -4.75 3.68 16.23
N LYS A 72 -5.59 4.48 15.54
CA LYS A 72 -6.08 5.77 16.08
C LYS A 72 -6.97 5.64 17.33
N ARG A 73 -7.63 4.50 17.50
CA ARG A 73 -8.57 4.25 18.62
C ARG A 73 -8.11 3.11 19.52
N ASN A 74 -6.97 2.51 19.20
CA ASN A 74 -6.40 1.34 19.85
C ASN A 74 -7.43 0.23 20.13
N ALA A 75 -8.25 -0.11 19.13
CA ALA A 75 -9.33 -1.08 19.26
C ALA A 75 -9.64 -1.77 17.92
N ASN A 76 -10.13 -3.01 17.98
CA ASN A 76 -10.69 -3.69 16.81
C ASN A 76 -11.97 -2.97 16.36
N ARG A 77 -12.13 -2.77 15.05
CA ARG A 77 -13.31 -2.13 14.47
C ARG A 77 -13.61 -2.73 13.10
N VAL A 78 -14.88 -2.66 12.73
CA VAL A 78 -15.36 -3.03 11.41
C VAL A 78 -15.47 -1.76 10.55
N PHE A 79 -14.99 -1.85 9.32
CA PHE A 79 -15.06 -0.79 8.32
C PHE A 79 -15.75 -1.31 7.07
N MET A 80 -16.66 -0.53 6.49
CA MET A 80 -17.28 -0.86 5.22
C MET A 80 -16.30 -0.55 4.08
N ILE A 81 -15.99 -1.54 3.24
CA ILE A 81 -14.95 -1.44 2.20
C ILE A 81 -15.27 -0.32 1.19
N LYS A 82 -16.54 -0.13 0.84
CA LYS A 82 -16.98 0.95 -0.05
C LYS A 82 -16.61 2.34 0.44
N ARG A 83 -16.50 2.54 1.77
CA ARG A 83 -16.15 3.81 2.39
C ARG A 83 -14.64 3.98 2.60
N ILE A 84 -13.84 3.00 2.20
CA ILE A 84 -12.38 3.02 2.32
C ILE A 84 -11.77 3.46 1.00
N THR A 85 -10.86 4.43 1.10
CA THR A 85 -9.86 4.73 0.08
C THR A 85 -8.49 4.41 0.68
N ILE A 86 -7.76 3.48 0.07
CA ILE A 86 -6.42 3.10 0.52
C ILE A 86 -5.46 4.20 0.06
N LEU A 87 -4.75 4.80 1.02
CA LEU A 87 -3.70 5.77 0.76
C LEU A 87 -2.40 4.99 0.70
N THR A 88 -2.07 4.47 -0.48
CA THR A 88 -0.72 3.96 -0.70
C THR A 88 0.22 5.15 -0.78
N GLU A 89 1.31 5.17 0.00
CA GLU A 89 2.43 6.10 -0.17
C GLU A 89 3.24 5.78 -1.45
N LYS A 90 2.53 5.43 -2.53
CA LYS A 90 3.08 5.51 -3.88
C LYS A 90 2.94 6.97 -4.29
N GLY A 91 4.09 7.63 -4.41
CA GLY A 91 4.24 9.02 -4.84
C GLY A 91 3.10 9.51 -5.72
N GLU A 92 2.45 10.54 -5.21
CA GLU A 92 1.48 11.35 -5.90
C GLU A 92 2.14 11.89 -7.18
N ASN A 93 1.71 11.39 -8.34
CA ASN A 93 1.70 12.17 -9.57
C ASN A 93 0.32 11.99 -10.18
N SER A 94 -0.55 12.94 -9.84
CA SER A 94 -1.85 13.16 -10.44
C SER A 94 -1.71 13.50 -11.92
N GLY A 95 -2.58 12.92 -12.75
CA GLY A 95 -3.06 13.57 -13.97
C GLY A 95 -2.62 12.92 -15.27
N THR A 96 -3.48 12.03 -15.78
CA THR A 96 -4.07 11.98 -17.14
C THR A 96 -4.22 10.53 -17.61
N GLU A 97 -5.47 10.06 -17.72
CA GLU A 97 -5.82 9.07 -18.74
C GLU A 97 -5.70 9.76 -20.11
N PRO A 98 -5.17 9.07 -21.15
CA PRO A 98 -6.05 8.18 -21.89
C PRO A 98 -5.46 6.79 -22.19
N THR A 99 -6.32 5.80 -21.99
CA THR A 99 -6.56 4.60 -22.82
C THR A 99 -5.53 4.25 -23.90
N VAL A 100 -4.70 3.22 -23.67
CA VAL A 100 -4.31 2.21 -24.69
C VAL A 100 -4.07 0.85 -24.02
N ALA A 101 -4.58 -0.21 -24.64
CA ALA A 101 -4.61 -1.60 -24.18
C ALA A 101 -3.23 -2.32 -24.27
N PRO A 102 -3.13 -3.61 -23.86
CA PRO A 102 -2.09 -4.11 -22.96
C PRO A 102 -0.76 -4.39 -23.68
N ARG A 103 0.35 -4.00 -23.06
CA ARG A 103 1.66 -4.57 -23.34
C ARG A 103 2.15 -5.29 -22.10
N THR A 104 2.43 -6.58 -22.33
CA THR A 104 3.17 -7.52 -21.51
C THR A 104 3.89 -6.92 -20.30
N SER A 105 3.47 -7.41 -19.14
CA SER A 105 4.00 -7.15 -17.80
C SER A 105 5.52 -7.29 -17.70
N PHE A 106 6.23 -6.16 -17.82
CA PHE A 106 7.46 -5.96 -17.05
C PHE A 106 7.01 -5.43 -15.69
N GLY A 107 6.95 -6.32 -14.70
CA GLY A 107 6.64 -5.92 -13.33
C GLY A 107 7.65 -4.86 -12.88
N SER A 108 7.18 -3.70 -12.45
CA SER A 108 8.02 -2.69 -11.81
C SER A 108 8.76 -3.33 -10.64
N VAL A 109 10.09 -3.37 -10.72
CA VAL A 109 10.91 -3.86 -9.62
C VAL A 109 11.05 -2.74 -8.60
N THR A 110 10.75 -3.02 -7.34
CA THR A 110 10.98 -2.07 -6.25
C THR A 110 12.47 -2.10 -5.90
N CYS A 111 13.11 -0.93 -5.89
CA CYS A 111 14.49 -0.78 -5.42
C CYS A 111 14.51 0.08 -4.16
N SER A 112 15.43 -0.23 -3.25
CA SER A 112 15.74 0.59 -2.08
C SER A 112 16.85 1.56 -2.47
N VAL A 113 16.72 2.82 -2.07
CA VAL A 113 17.68 3.88 -2.39
C VAL A 113 18.24 4.40 -1.08
N ASP A 114 19.56 4.32 -0.94
CA ASP A 114 20.31 4.78 0.21
C ASP A 114 21.28 5.89 -0.22
N TYR A 115 21.37 6.95 0.59
CA TYR A 115 22.30 8.06 0.36
C TYR A 115 23.58 7.76 1.13
N VAL A 116 24.69 7.66 0.41
CA VAL A 116 25.99 7.21 0.95
C VAL A 116 27.09 8.17 0.54
N GLU A 117 28.14 8.27 1.36
CA GLU A 117 29.38 8.94 0.97
C GLU A 117 30.25 7.96 0.18
N LEU A 118 30.53 8.28 -1.08
CA LEU A 118 31.40 7.50 -1.96
C LEU A 118 32.80 8.11 -1.98
N ASP A 119 33.82 7.26 -2.05
CA ASP A 119 35.20 7.73 -2.15
C ASP A 119 35.48 8.20 -3.58
N GLY A 120 35.59 9.51 -3.76
CA GLY A 120 35.88 10.14 -5.05
C GLY A 120 37.37 10.46 -5.21
N ASP A 121 37.79 10.72 -6.45
CA ASP A 121 39.19 10.99 -6.80
C ASP A 121 39.82 12.20 -6.06
N TYR A 122 38.99 13.05 -5.44
CA TYR A 122 39.41 14.26 -4.71
C TYR A 122 38.89 14.31 -3.26
N GLY A 123 38.41 13.18 -2.72
CA GLY A 123 37.83 13.07 -1.38
C GLY A 123 36.39 12.52 -1.40
N PRO A 124 35.73 12.43 -0.23
CA PRO A 124 34.37 11.89 -0.14
C PRO A 124 33.39 12.76 -0.93
N VAL A 125 32.53 12.11 -1.72
CA VAL A 125 31.49 12.74 -2.54
C VAL A 125 30.15 12.10 -2.23
N ASP A 126 29.11 12.91 -2.11
CA ASP A 126 27.75 12.42 -1.95
C ASP A 126 27.34 11.53 -3.14
N GLY A 127 26.81 10.36 -2.83
CA GLY A 127 26.38 9.37 -3.80
C GLY A 127 25.10 8.68 -3.40
N VAL A 128 24.55 7.93 -4.34
CA VAL A 128 23.36 7.10 -4.13
C VAL A 128 23.71 5.65 -4.42
N GLU A 129 23.33 4.80 -3.49
CA GLU A 129 23.32 3.36 -3.63
C GLU A 129 21.89 2.89 -3.87
N VAL A 130 21.68 2.07 -4.88
CA VAL A 130 20.38 1.50 -5.21
C VAL A 130 20.48 -0.01 -5.18
N THR A 131 19.67 -0.61 -4.32
CA THR A 131 19.56 -2.07 -4.17
C THR A 131 18.27 -2.57 -4.79
N CYS A 132 18.38 -3.48 -5.74
CA CYS A 132 17.24 -4.19 -6.33
C CYS A 132 16.67 -5.21 -5.35
N ASN A 133 15.45 -5.00 -4.85
CA ASN A 133 14.83 -5.92 -3.87
C ASN A 133 14.42 -7.27 -4.48
N ARG A 134 14.54 -7.44 -5.81
CA ARG A 134 14.21 -8.69 -6.51
C ARG A 134 15.40 -9.64 -6.62
N CYS A 135 16.59 -9.12 -6.89
CA CYS A 135 17.79 -9.94 -7.13
C CYS A 135 18.98 -9.58 -6.23
N GLY A 136 18.85 -8.55 -5.39
CA GLY A 136 19.93 -8.09 -4.51
C GLY A 136 21.07 -7.39 -5.25
N HIS A 137 20.89 -7.06 -6.54
CA HIS A 137 21.89 -6.32 -7.30
C HIS A 137 21.98 -4.88 -6.77
N VAL A 138 23.21 -4.41 -6.55
CA VAL A 138 23.52 -3.09 -6.00
C VAL A 138 24.24 -2.27 -7.05
N THR A 139 23.77 -1.05 -7.30
CA THR A 139 24.44 -0.06 -8.14
C THR A 139 24.67 1.23 -7.38
N GLN A 140 25.80 1.88 -7.64
CA GLN A 140 26.18 3.14 -7.03
C GLN A 140 26.38 4.20 -8.12
N SER A 141 25.99 5.43 -7.85
CA SER A 141 26.28 6.58 -8.70
C SER A 141 26.72 7.76 -7.85
N PHE A 142 27.73 8.49 -8.34
CA PHE A 142 28.09 9.78 -7.79
C PHE A 142 26.97 10.80 -8.02
N GLY A 143 26.72 11.65 -7.02
CA GLY A 143 25.64 12.63 -6.97
C GLY A 143 24.35 12.08 -6.33
N ASP A 144 23.67 12.92 -5.55
CA ASP A 144 22.45 12.65 -4.79
C ASP A 144 21.16 13.07 -5.52
N GLY A 145 21.30 13.66 -6.71
CA GLY A 145 20.19 14.18 -7.50
C GLY A 145 19.28 13.10 -8.11
N PRO A 146 18.06 13.48 -8.54
CA PRO A 146 17.09 12.57 -9.14
C PRO A 146 17.61 11.89 -10.42
N ASP A 147 18.53 12.53 -11.14
CA ASP A 147 19.17 11.96 -12.33
C ASP A 147 20.16 10.85 -11.97
N SER A 148 20.84 10.93 -10.82
CA SER A 148 21.73 9.87 -10.33
C SER A 148 20.94 8.63 -9.93
N ILE A 149 19.79 8.82 -9.27
CA ILE A 149 18.87 7.73 -8.93
C ILE A 149 18.35 7.05 -10.21
N ARG A 150 17.96 7.83 -11.23
CA ARG A 150 17.51 7.28 -12.53
C ARG A 150 18.57 6.48 -13.26
N ARG A 151 19.86 6.85 -13.17
CA ARG A 151 20.97 6.07 -13.73
C ARG A 151 21.07 4.70 -13.05
N CYS A 152 20.95 4.66 -11.72
CA CYS A 152 21.00 3.41 -10.98
C CYS A 152 19.76 2.52 -11.20
N LEU A 153 18.62 3.10 -11.55
CA LEU A 153 17.36 2.39 -11.85
C LEU A 153 17.25 1.89 -13.30
N ALA A 154 18.21 2.16 -14.18
CA ALA A 154 18.23 1.72 -15.58
C ALA A 154 18.74 0.26 -15.77
N LEU A 155 18.67 -0.56 -14.71
CA LEU A 155 19.06 -1.98 -14.67
C LEU A 155 18.12 -2.91 -15.45
#